data_AF-A0A2G2M0N5-F1
#
_entry.id   AF-A0A2G2M0N5-F1
#
_cell.length_a   1.000
_cell.length_b   1.000
_cell.length_c   1.000
_cell.angle_alpha   90.00
_cell.angle_beta   90.00
_cell.angle_gamma   90.00
#
_symmetry.space_group_name_H-M   'P 1'
#
loop_
_entity.id
_entity.type
_entity.pdbx_description
1 polymer ?
#
loop_
_entity_poly.entity_id
_entity_poly.type
_entity_poly.pdbx_seq_one_letter_code
_entity_poly.pdbx_strand_id
1 'polypeptide(L)'
;AGWAGLHDGDEQVLGAVDVKPELPWHGYKADQFDAEALAHGKTISMRFDLEPTSWLFKKGHKIRVSIAGVDKRNFELNKASCSTGEIESCMETILSFHREEGMRSNIELPIIPNVPASSSTAR
;
A
#
# COMPACT_ATOMS: atom_id res chain seq x y z
N ALA A 1 -4.76 -4.22 15.72
CA ALA A 1 -4.99 -4.66 14.34
C ALA A 1 -3.69 -5.23 13.80
N GLY A 2 -3.75 -6.36 13.12
CA GLY A 2 -2.55 -7.05 12.64
C GLY A 2 -2.09 -6.60 11.25
N TRP A 3 -0.90 -7.03 10.86
CA TRP A 3 -0.29 -6.73 9.57
C TRP A 3 0.67 -7.85 9.16
N ALA A 4 0.70 -8.17 7.86
CA ALA A 4 1.75 -9.01 7.30
C ALA A 4 2.90 -8.14 6.80
N GLY A 5 4.10 -8.37 7.34
CA GLY A 5 5.30 -7.63 6.96
C GLY A 5 5.73 -7.86 5.51
N LEU A 6 6.79 -7.16 5.10
CA LEU A 6 7.44 -7.42 3.81
C LEU A 6 8.29 -8.69 3.91
N HIS A 7 8.18 -9.54 2.90
CA HIS A 7 8.99 -10.75 2.73
C HIS A 7 9.53 -10.78 1.31
N ASP A 8 10.66 -11.45 1.13
CA ASP A 8 11.23 -11.68 -0.19
C ASP A 8 10.27 -12.53 -1.05
N GLY A 9 10.07 -12.12 -2.31
CA GLY A 9 9.14 -12.79 -3.22
C GLY A 9 9.60 -14.21 -3.58
N ASP A 10 10.89 -14.38 -3.82
CA ASP A 10 11.50 -15.66 -4.19
C ASP A 10 11.44 -16.63 -3.01
N GLU A 11 11.73 -16.16 -1.79
CA GLU A 11 11.59 -16.98 -0.57
C GLU A 11 10.15 -17.47 -0.37
N GLN A 12 9.16 -16.63 -0.70
CA GLN A 12 7.75 -16.98 -0.57
C GLN A 12 7.30 -18.09 -1.51
N VAL A 13 7.98 -18.24 -2.66
CA VAL A 13 7.79 -19.34 -3.63
C VAL A 13 8.89 -20.41 -3.53
N LEU A 14 9.68 -20.41 -2.46
CA LEU A 14 10.79 -21.36 -2.22
C LEU A 14 11.80 -21.40 -3.38
N GLY A 15 12.02 -20.27 -4.06
CA GLY A 15 12.91 -20.15 -5.22
C GLY A 15 12.44 -20.92 -6.45
N ALA A 16 11.18 -21.32 -6.52
CA ALA A 16 10.64 -22.08 -7.66
C ALA A 16 10.69 -21.28 -8.97
N VAL A 17 10.57 -19.95 -8.88
CA VAL A 17 10.68 -19.00 -9.99
C VAL A 17 11.35 -17.72 -9.50
N ASP A 18 12.00 -17.01 -10.41
CA ASP A 18 12.43 -15.62 -10.19
C ASP A 18 11.20 -14.72 -10.25
N VAL A 19 10.78 -14.19 -9.11
CA VAL A 19 9.57 -13.38 -8.99
C VAL A 19 9.88 -11.97 -9.48
N LYS A 20 9.23 -11.59 -10.57
CA LYS A 20 9.36 -10.27 -11.19
C LYS A 20 7.98 -9.64 -11.44
N PRO A 21 7.87 -8.30 -11.35
CA PRO A 21 8.91 -7.35 -10.92
C PRO A 21 9.20 -7.43 -9.41
N GLU A 22 10.29 -6.81 -8.99
CA GLU A 22 10.62 -6.62 -7.57
C GLU A 22 9.60 -5.66 -6.93
N LEU A 23 8.67 -6.20 -6.17
CA LEU A 23 7.59 -5.46 -5.51
C LEU A 23 7.64 -5.68 -3.98
N PRO A 24 7.06 -4.78 -3.18
CA PRO A 24 6.88 -4.99 -1.75
C PRO A 24 5.88 -6.14 -1.48
N TRP A 25 6.37 -7.38 -1.50
CA TRP A 25 5.54 -8.56 -1.26
C TRP A 25 5.21 -8.71 0.22
N HIS A 26 3.91 -8.78 0.53
CA HIS A 26 3.43 -9.09 1.87
C HIS A 26 3.34 -10.60 2.08
N GLY A 27 3.67 -11.03 3.30
CA GLY A 27 3.52 -12.42 3.68
C GLY A 27 2.08 -12.91 3.61
N TYR A 28 1.88 -14.15 3.17
CA TYR A 28 0.56 -14.81 3.15
C TYR A 28 0.49 -15.99 4.13
N LYS A 29 1.62 -16.43 4.69
CA LYS A 29 1.69 -17.56 5.62
C LYS A 29 1.25 -17.11 7.02
N ALA A 30 0.72 -18.05 7.80
CA ALA A 30 0.20 -17.77 9.13
C ALA A 30 1.28 -17.23 10.09
N ASP A 31 2.53 -17.68 9.96
CA ASP A 31 3.68 -17.25 10.75
C ASP A 31 4.28 -15.90 10.30
N GLN A 32 3.83 -15.37 9.16
CA GLN A 32 4.22 -14.06 8.63
C GLN A 32 3.26 -12.93 9.04
N PHE A 33 2.21 -13.26 9.78
CA PHE A 33 1.21 -12.30 10.26
C PHE A 33 1.49 -11.89 11.71
N ASP A 34 1.74 -10.60 11.94
CA ASP A 34 1.83 -10.02 13.28
C ASP A 34 0.46 -9.45 13.69
N ALA A 35 -0.22 -10.14 14.61
CA ALA A 35 -1.54 -9.73 15.09
C ALA A 35 -1.53 -8.40 15.87
N GLU A 36 -0.39 -8.02 16.44
CA GLU A 36 -0.22 -6.86 17.31
C GLU A 36 0.58 -5.73 16.63
N ALA A 37 0.77 -5.79 15.30
CA ALA A 37 1.58 -4.83 14.55
C ALA A 37 1.20 -3.36 14.79
N LEU A 38 -0.10 -3.08 15.00
CA LEU A 38 -0.66 -1.74 15.28
C LEU A 38 -1.13 -1.56 16.73
N ALA A 39 -0.73 -2.44 17.63
CA ALA A 39 -1.13 -2.36 19.03
C ALA A 39 -0.39 -1.23 19.77
N HIS A 40 -0.94 -0.84 20.93
CA HIS A 40 -0.28 0.05 21.90
C HIS A 40 0.15 1.42 21.36
N GLY A 41 -0.52 1.94 20.33
CA GLY A 41 -0.19 3.25 19.74
C GLY A 41 1.13 3.24 18.95
N LYS A 42 1.62 2.07 18.55
CA LYS A 42 2.83 1.93 17.73
C LYS A 42 2.61 2.56 16.35
N THR A 43 3.52 3.44 15.94
CA THR A 43 3.63 3.89 14.55
C THR A 43 4.48 2.91 13.76
N ILE A 44 3.99 2.46 12.60
CA ILE A 44 4.74 1.59 11.69
C ILE A 44 4.81 2.20 10.29
N SER A 45 5.87 1.86 9.55
CA SER A 45 5.93 2.14 8.13
C SER A 45 5.22 1.03 7.36
N MET A 46 4.21 1.40 6.59
CA MET A 46 3.53 0.51 5.65
C MET A 46 3.97 0.86 4.24
N ARG A 47 4.31 -0.15 3.45
CA ARG A 47 4.62 -0.03 2.03
C ARG A 47 3.87 -1.13 1.31
N PHE A 48 3.08 -0.76 0.31
CA PHE A 48 2.34 -1.65 -0.58
C PHE A 48 2.23 -0.95 -1.93
N ASP A 49 2.15 -1.73 -2.99
CA ASP A 49 1.94 -1.20 -4.33
C ASP A 49 0.46 -1.00 -4.63
N LEU A 50 0.17 0.04 -5.40
CA LEU A 50 -1.14 0.30 -5.96
C LEU A 50 -1.30 -0.42 -7.29
N GLU A 51 -2.54 -0.59 -7.75
CA GLU A 51 -2.79 -1.10 -9.10
C GLU A 51 -2.05 -0.28 -10.16
N PRO A 52 -1.48 -0.92 -11.19
CA PRO A 52 -0.80 -0.22 -12.27
C PRO A 52 -1.67 0.86 -12.90
N THR A 53 -1.09 2.03 -13.15
CA THR A 53 -1.81 3.17 -13.76
C THR A 53 -1.14 3.61 -15.05
N SER A 54 -1.95 4.09 -16.01
CA SER A 54 -1.48 4.75 -17.22
C SER A 54 -2.34 5.98 -17.47
N TRP A 55 -1.90 7.13 -16.97
CA TRP A 55 -2.69 8.36 -16.99
C TRP A 55 -1.87 9.59 -17.36
N LEU A 56 -2.45 10.49 -18.17
CA LEU A 56 -1.87 11.79 -18.50
C LEU A 56 -2.53 12.90 -17.67
N PHE A 57 -1.79 13.48 -16.75
CA PHE A 57 -2.21 14.67 -16.02
C PHE A 57 -1.93 15.93 -16.85
N LYS A 58 -2.99 16.53 -17.40
CA LYS A 58 -2.90 17.79 -18.15
C LYS A 58 -2.92 18.99 -17.21
N LYS A 59 -2.56 20.17 -17.72
CA LYS A 59 -2.70 21.43 -16.99
C LYS A 59 -4.13 21.58 -16.44
N GLY A 60 -4.23 21.86 -15.15
CA GLY A 60 -5.51 21.99 -14.42
C GLY A 60 -5.99 20.71 -13.75
N HIS A 61 -5.43 19.54 -14.10
CA HIS A 61 -5.72 18.30 -13.36
C HIS A 61 -5.07 18.33 -11.97
N LYS A 62 -5.60 17.51 -11.06
CA LYS A 62 -5.08 17.35 -9.70
C LYS A 62 -4.91 15.87 -9.40
N ILE A 63 -3.86 15.55 -8.66
CA ILE A 63 -3.68 14.25 -8.02
C ILE A 63 -4.32 14.36 -6.63
N ARG A 64 -5.25 13.46 -6.32
CA ARG A 64 -5.88 13.36 -5.00
C ARG A 64 -5.65 11.97 -4.47
N VAL A 65 -5.16 11.90 -3.24
CA VAL A 65 -5.05 10.68 -2.46
C VAL A 65 -6.16 10.69 -1.42
N SER A 66 -6.97 9.64 -1.39
CA SER A 66 -8.03 9.44 -0.41
C SER A 66 -7.70 8.18 0.37
N ILE A 67 -7.74 8.26 1.70
CA ILE A 67 -7.46 7.15 2.60
C ILE A 67 -8.69 6.95 3.48
N ALA A 68 -9.15 5.71 3.61
CA ALA A 68 -10.28 5.32 4.42
C ALA A 68 -9.92 4.09 5.26
N GLY A 69 -10.49 3.97 6.45
CA GLY A 69 -10.28 2.81 7.33
C GLY A 69 -11.19 1.63 7.04
N VAL A 70 -12.26 1.83 6.27
CA VAL A 70 -13.28 0.82 5.99
C VAL A 70 -13.81 1.01 4.56
N ASP A 71 -13.97 -0.08 3.84
CA ASP A 71 -14.68 -0.15 2.56
C ASP A 71 -15.83 -1.17 2.67
N LYS A 72 -16.94 -0.71 3.26
CA LYS A 72 -18.10 -1.54 3.63
C LYS A 72 -18.73 -2.13 2.37
N ARG A 73 -19.07 -3.42 2.42
CA ARG A 73 -19.63 -4.27 1.33
C ARG A 73 -18.60 -4.85 0.36
N ASN A 74 -17.42 -4.23 0.24
CA ASN A 74 -16.34 -4.77 -0.58
C ASN A 74 -15.41 -5.68 0.25
N PHE A 75 -15.18 -5.33 1.53
CA PHE A 75 -14.35 -6.10 2.44
C PHE A 75 -15.05 -6.39 3.77
N GLU A 76 -14.61 -7.45 4.45
CA GLU A 76 -15.04 -7.79 5.82
C GLU A 76 -14.63 -6.68 6.80
N LEU A 77 -15.46 -6.45 7.82
CA LEU A 77 -15.09 -5.56 8.90
C LEU A 77 -13.95 -6.15 9.73
N ASN A 78 -13.05 -5.29 10.22
CA ASN A 78 -11.95 -5.73 11.07
C ASN A 78 -12.52 -6.28 12.39
N LYS A 79 -12.37 -7.60 12.62
CA LYS A 79 -12.92 -8.30 13.79
C LYS A 79 -12.38 -7.78 15.12
N ALA A 80 -11.18 -7.19 15.15
CA ALA A 80 -10.62 -6.60 16.36
C ALA A 80 -11.35 -5.31 16.75
N SER A 81 -11.77 -4.52 15.77
CA SER A 81 -12.55 -3.29 16.01
C SER A 81 -14.06 -3.56 16.05
N CYS A 82 -14.55 -4.58 15.35
CA CYS A 82 -15.96 -4.87 15.11
C CYS A 82 -16.29 -6.32 15.48
N SER A 83 -16.34 -6.63 16.77
CA SER A 83 -16.38 -8.01 17.26
C SER A 83 -17.63 -8.80 16.85
N THR A 84 -18.76 -8.12 16.57
CA THR A 84 -20.00 -8.79 16.16
C THR A 84 -20.22 -8.76 14.64
N GLY A 85 -19.31 -8.17 13.87
CA GLY A 85 -19.45 -8.02 12.42
C GLY A 85 -20.43 -6.93 11.97
N GLU A 86 -21.01 -6.17 12.89
CA GLU A 86 -21.91 -5.04 12.61
C GLU A 86 -21.20 -3.71 12.77
N ILE A 87 -21.47 -2.73 11.90
CA ILE A 87 -20.73 -1.45 11.90
C ILE A 87 -21.00 -0.65 13.18
N GLU A 88 -22.20 -0.78 13.73
CA GLU A 88 -22.67 -0.12 14.94
C GLU A 88 -21.96 -0.66 16.20
N SER A 89 -21.40 -1.87 16.12
CA SER A 89 -20.62 -2.47 17.20
C SER A 89 -19.15 -2.07 17.17
N CYS A 90 -18.70 -1.38 16.11
CA CYS A 90 -17.30 -1.09 15.92
C CYS A 90 -16.80 -0.04 16.91
N MET A 91 -15.66 -0.31 17.52
CA MET A 91 -14.91 0.69 18.28
C MET A 91 -14.48 1.84 17.36
N GLU A 92 -14.60 3.07 17.88
CA GLU A 92 -14.04 4.25 17.20
C GLU A 92 -12.54 4.05 16.97
N THR A 93 -12.10 4.32 15.74
CA THR A 93 -10.71 4.14 15.32
C THR A 93 -10.18 5.44 14.75
N ILE A 94 -9.12 5.96 15.36
CA ILE A 94 -8.39 7.14 14.87
C ILE A 94 -7.23 6.67 14.01
N LEU A 95 -7.20 7.13 12.75
CA LEU A 95 -6.08 6.88 11.84
C LEU A 95 -5.20 8.13 11.78
N SER A 96 -3.94 7.96 12.17
CA SER A 96 -2.93 9.02 12.15
C SER A 96 -1.93 8.77 11.01
N PHE A 97 -1.69 9.80 10.19
CA PHE A 97 -0.74 9.76 9.08
C PHE A 97 0.35 10.80 9.28
N HIS A 98 1.61 10.36 9.29
CA HIS A 98 2.75 11.22 9.59
C HIS A 98 3.32 11.87 8.33
N ARG A 99 3.71 13.15 8.43
CA ARG A 99 4.29 13.93 7.30
C ARG A 99 5.61 14.61 7.65
N GLU A 100 6.05 14.43 8.88
CA GLU A 100 7.30 14.96 9.40
C GLU A 100 8.51 14.25 8.79
N GLU A 101 9.67 14.90 8.87
CA GLU A 101 10.93 14.36 8.38
C GLU A 101 11.26 13.02 9.08
N GLY A 102 11.72 12.03 8.32
CA GLY A 102 11.95 10.67 8.81
C GLY A 102 10.71 9.76 8.87
N MET A 103 9.48 10.29 8.84
CA MET A 103 8.23 9.51 8.87
C MET A 103 7.20 9.95 7.81
N ARG A 104 7.65 10.65 6.77
CA ARG A 104 6.74 11.23 5.76
C ARG A 104 6.08 10.16 4.89
N SER A 105 4.78 9.98 5.07
CA SER A 105 3.95 9.22 4.14
C SER A 105 3.95 9.87 2.75
N ASN A 106 4.12 9.06 1.71
CA ASN A 106 4.20 9.51 0.32
C ASN A 106 3.62 8.45 -0.63
N ILE A 107 3.42 8.85 -1.88
CA ILE A 107 3.15 7.94 -3.00
C ILE A 107 4.26 8.17 -4.02
N GLU A 108 4.94 7.09 -4.39
CA GLU A 108 5.86 7.08 -5.50
C GLU A 108 5.08 6.84 -6.80
N LEU A 109 5.15 7.78 -7.74
CA LEU A 109 4.47 7.68 -9.03
C LEU A 109 5.47 7.25 -10.11
N PRO A 110 5.13 6.30 -10.99
CA PRO A 110 5.97 5.90 -12.11
C PRO A 110 5.91 6.97 -13.23
N ILE A 111 6.52 8.12 -12.99
CA ILE A 111 6.52 9.25 -13.93
C ILE A 111 7.38 8.90 -15.13
N ILE A 112 6.76 8.74 -16.30
CA ILE A 112 7.48 8.60 -17.57
C ILE A 112 7.99 9.99 -17.98
N PRO A 113 9.32 10.20 -18.09
CA PRO A 113 9.86 11.49 -18.49
C PRO A 113 9.45 11.83 -19.91
N ASN A 114 9.11 13.11 -20.15
CA ASN A 114 8.97 13.61 -21.51
C ASN A 114 10.36 13.85 -22.08
N VAL A 115 10.96 12.81 -22.65
CA VAL A 115 12.20 12.95 -23.42
C VAL A 115 11.82 13.50 -24.79
N PRO A 116 12.25 14.71 -25.18
CA PRO A 116 12.04 15.20 -26.53
C PRO A 116 12.66 14.18 -27.49
N ALA A 117 11.92 13.75 -28.51
CA ALA A 117 12.48 12.89 -29.54
C ALA A 117 13.76 13.57 -30.07
N SER A 118 14.90 12.92 -29.87
CA SER A 118 16.15 13.34 -30.49
C SER A 118 15.87 13.51 -31.98
N SER A 119 16.19 14.68 -32.54
CA SER A 119 16.06 14.92 -33.98
C SER A 119 16.87 13.87 -34.72
N SER A 120 16.18 12.81 -35.15
CA SER A 120 16.71 11.80 -36.06
C SER A 120 17.13 12.56 -37.32
N THR A 121 18.42 12.83 -37.43
CA THR A 121 19.03 13.28 -38.66
C THR A 121 19.05 12.05 -39.55
N ALA A 122 18.09 11.96 -40.46
CA ALA A 122 18.13 11.00 -41.55
C ALA A 122 19.46 11.20 -42.29
N ARG A 123 20.25 10.13 -42.41
CA ARG A 123 21.28 9.97 -43.44
C ARG A 123 20.75 9.02 -44.48
#